data_AF-A0A0A8WS59-F1
#
_entry.id   AF-A0A0A8WS59-F1
#
_cell.length_a   1.000
_cell.length_b   1.000
_cell.length_c   1.000
_cell.angle_alpha   90.00
_cell.angle_beta   90.00
_cell.angle_gamma   90.00
#
_symmetry.space_group_name_H-M   'P 1'
#
loop_
_entity.id
_entity.type
_entity.pdbx_description
1 polymer ?
#
loop_
_entity_poly.entity_id
_entity_poly.type
_entity_poly.pdbx_seq_one_letter_code
_entity_poly.pdbx_strand_id
1 'polypeptide(L)'
;MPDRKRKLRILLMHIVILPTLLFVFYFFTLAPRPWTGVDEAVVEKIAKEHGREARSPLINSDRGDLLLFVFLVAGVIGGFVAGYCWRSLSKKNQDGTGDNKQ
;
A
#
# COMPACT_ATOMS: atom_id res chain seq x y z
N MET A 1 8.95 50.04 18.40
CA MET A 1 9.53 48.68 18.50
C MET A 1 8.43 47.61 18.35
N PRO A 2 8.09 47.21 17.11
CA PRO A 2 7.03 46.23 16.82
C PRO A 2 7.42 44.74 17.03
N ASP A 3 8.67 44.44 17.37
CA ASP A 3 9.20 43.07 17.44
C ASP A 3 8.59 42.17 18.53
N ARG A 4 8.12 42.74 19.65
CA ARG A 4 7.65 41.94 20.79
C ARG A 4 6.39 41.13 20.48
N LYS A 5 5.47 41.69 19.69
CA LYS A 5 4.21 41.00 19.30
C LYS A 5 4.44 39.88 18.28
N ARG A 6 5.51 39.97 17.49
CA ARG A 6 5.89 38.92 16.53
C ARG A 6 6.57 37.75 17.25
N LYS A 7 7.51 38.04 18.15
CA LYS A 7 8.18 37.04 18.99
C LYS A 7 7.20 36.27 19.87
N LEU A 8 6.20 36.94 20.45
CA LEU A 8 5.17 36.29 21.27
C LEU A 8 4.27 35.35 20.46
N ARG A 9 3.86 35.74 19.24
CA ARG A 9 3.09 34.86 18.34
C ARG A 9 3.88 33.63 17.93
N ILE A 10 5.16 33.80 17.63
CA ILE A 10 6.06 32.68 17.30
C ILE A 10 6.17 31.74 18.51
N LEU A 11 6.40 32.27 19.72
CA LEU A 11 6.45 31.47 20.94
C LEU A 11 5.16 30.67 21.17
N LEU A 12 4.00 31.31 20.99
CA LEU A 12 2.69 30.67 21.14
C LEU A 12 2.48 29.53 20.14
N MET A 13 2.91 29.70 18.88
CA MET A 13 2.84 28.65 17.87
C MET A 13 3.74 27.46 18.23
N HIS A 14 4.94 27.70 18.74
CA HIS A 14 5.86 26.62 19.15
C HIS A 14 5.31 25.84 20.35
N ILE A 15 4.61 26.51 21.28
CA ILE A 15 3.93 25.86 22.41
C ILE A 15 2.89 24.84 21.96
N VAL A 16 2.28 25.00 20.79
CA VAL A 16 1.28 24.04 20.27
C VAL A 16 1.93 23.02 19.33
N ILE A 17 2.79 23.47 18.42
CA ILE A 17 3.39 22.65 17.36
C ILE A 17 4.41 21.65 17.92
N LEU A 18 5.23 22.07 18.89
CA LEU A 18 6.26 21.21 19.46
C LEU A 18 5.68 20.00 20.21
N PRO A 19 4.72 20.14 21.15
CA PRO A 19 4.14 18.97 21.81
C PRO A 19 3.29 18.11 20.87
N THR A 20 2.64 18.68 19.85
CA THR A 20 1.91 17.87 18.86
C THR A 20 2.85 17.03 18.01
N LEU A 21 3.98 17.58 17.56
CA LEU A 21 5.01 16.80 16.86
C LEU A 21 5.58 15.69 17.73
N LEU A 22 5.88 15.99 19.00
CA LEU A 22 6.37 14.99 19.95
C LEU A 22 5.33 13.89 20.22
N PHE A 23 4.04 14.25 20.31
CA PHE A 23 2.96 13.29 20.50
C PHE A 23 2.79 12.36 19.29
N VAL A 24 2.82 12.91 18.07
CA VAL A 24 2.77 12.11 16.84
C VAL A 24 3.97 11.17 16.78
N PHE A 25 5.17 11.67 17.06
CA PHE A 25 6.37 10.84 17.10
C PHE A 25 6.26 9.72 18.14
N TYR A 26 5.82 10.03 19.36
CA TYR A 26 5.58 9.05 20.42
C TYR A 26 4.56 8.00 20.00
N PHE A 27 3.45 8.39 19.38
CA PHE A 27 2.41 7.47 18.91
C PHE A 27 2.95 6.46 17.88
N PHE A 28 3.78 6.93 16.93
CA PHE A 28 4.41 6.04 15.95
C PHE A 28 5.48 5.12 16.54
N THR A 29 6.19 5.54 17.60
CA THR A 29 7.14 4.66 18.30
C THR A 29 6.45 3.70 19.28
N LEU A 30 5.19 3.96 19.63
CA LEU A 30 4.34 3.06 20.39
C LEU A 30 3.78 1.90 19.58
N ALA A 31 4.12 1.81 18.28
CA ALA A 31 3.77 0.67 17.46
C ALA A 31 4.10 -0.63 18.22
N PRO A 32 3.10 -1.46 18.51
CA PRO A 32 3.32 -2.77 19.11
C PRO A 32 4.33 -3.54 18.24
N ARG A 33 5.04 -4.48 18.86
CA ARG A 33 6.00 -5.36 18.19
C ARG A 33 5.46 -5.79 16.82
N PRO A 34 6.33 -5.88 15.78
CA PRO A 34 5.89 -6.25 14.44
C PRO A 34 5.02 -7.50 14.54
N TRP A 35 3.87 -7.45 13.88
CA TRP A 35 2.89 -8.52 13.89
C TRP A 35 3.59 -9.84 13.58
N THR A 36 3.59 -10.76 14.54
CA THR A 36 4.12 -12.11 14.36
C THR A 36 3.15 -12.84 13.44
N GLY A 37 3.65 -13.34 12.32
CA GLY A 37 2.82 -14.01 11.31
C GLY A 37 2.03 -15.15 11.94
N VAL A 38 0.81 -15.39 11.44
CA VAL A 38 -0.04 -16.51 11.88
C VAL A 38 0.68 -17.85 11.72
N ASP A 39 1.54 -17.96 10.70
CA ASP A 39 2.41 -19.10 10.43
C ASP A 39 3.35 -19.41 11.62
N GLU A 40 4.05 -18.38 12.12
CA GLU A 40 4.97 -18.50 13.24
C GLU A 40 4.24 -18.76 14.57
N ALA A 41 3.10 -18.09 14.80
CA ALA A 41 2.37 -18.18 16.06
C ALA A 41 1.57 -19.48 16.23
N VAL A 42 1.08 -20.06 15.13
CA VAL A 42 0.11 -21.18 15.17
C VAL A 42 0.60 -22.39 14.39
N VAL A 43 1.03 -22.22 13.14
CA VAL A 43 1.34 -23.33 12.24
C VAL A 43 2.60 -24.06 12.71
N GLU A 44 3.65 -23.34 13.09
CA GLU A 44 4.88 -23.94 13.60
C GLU A 44 4.67 -24.73 14.90
N LYS A 45 3.81 -24.22 15.79
CA LYS A 45 3.46 -24.89 17.05
C LYS A 45 2.72 -26.21 16.79
N ILE A 46 1.72 -26.20 15.91
CA ILE A 46 0.94 -27.39 15.55
C ILE A 46 1.80 -28.41 14.76
N ALA A 47 2.69 -27.93 13.89
CA ALA A 47 3.60 -28.77 13.11
C ALA A 47 4.63 -29.50 13.99
N LYS A 48 5.17 -28.82 15.02
CA LYS A 48 6.02 -29.43 16.05
C LYS A 48 5.27 -30.47 16.87
N GLU A 49 4.04 -30.18 17.28
CA GLU A 49 3.19 -31.14 18.02
C GLU A 49 2.88 -32.41 17.20
N HIS A 50 2.90 -32.33 15.87
CA HIS A 50 2.64 -33.46 14.96
C HIS A 50 3.90 -34.07 14.31
N GLY A 51 5.10 -33.73 14.82
CA GLY A 51 6.37 -34.35 14.41
C GLY A 51 6.78 -34.10 12.95
N ARG A 52 6.24 -33.05 12.33
CA ARG A 52 6.59 -32.63 10.97
C ARG A 52 7.23 -31.25 11.07
N GLU A 53 8.55 -31.23 11.16
CA GLU A 53 9.29 -29.97 11.11
C GLU A 53 8.96 -29.23 9.80
N ALA A 54 8.59 -27.96 9.92
CA ALA A 54 8.24 -27.13 8.79
C ALA A 54 9.43 -27.07 7.82
N ARG A 55 9.25 -27.70 6.65
CA ARG A 55 10.27 -27.68 5.59
C ARG A 55 10.43 -26.25 5.12
N SER A 56 11.68 -25.79 5.02
CA SER A 56 11.99 -24.44 4.51
C SER A 56 11.27 -24.22 3.17
N PRO A 57 10.54 -23.10 3.00
CA PRO A 57 9.80 -22.82 1.79
C PRO A 57 10.76 -22.77 0.59
N LEU A 58 10.45 -23.53 -0.45
CA LEU A 58 11.24 -23.59 -1.69
C LEU A 58 11.33 -22.22 -2.40
N ILE A 59 10.42 -21.31 -2.09
CA ILE A 59 10.35 -19.94 -2.61
C ILE A 59 10.19 -19.02 -1.40
N ASN A 60 11.24 -18.27 -1.07
CA ASN A 60 11.23 -17.27 0.01
C ASN A 60 10.50 -16.00 -0.45
N SER A 61 9.16 -16.02 -0.47
CA SER A 61 8.33 -14.85 -0.78
C SER A 61 8.41 -13.75 0.29
N ASP A 62 8.90 -14.09 1.49
CA ASP A 62 8.95 -13.18 2.64
C ASP A 62 10.17 -12.25 2.67
N ARG A 63 11.21 -12.53 1.85
CA ARG A 63 12.46 -11.75 1.82
C ARG A 63 12.66 -10.90 0.57
N GLY A 64 11.67 -10.79 -0.30
CA GLY A 64 11.87 -10.12 -1.57
C GLY A 64 10.58 -9.64 -2.20
N ASP A 65 10.70 -8.53 -2.91
CA ASP A 65 9.63 -7.84 -3.62
C ASP A 65 9.09 -8.61 -4.85
N LEU A 66 9.30 -9.93 -4.90
CA LEU A 66 8.97 -10.78 -6.04
C LEU A 66 7.46 -10.83 -6.29
N LEU A 67 6.66 -10.92 -5.22
CA LEU A 67 5.21 -10.88 -5.33
C LEU A 67 4.74 -9.53 -5.87
N LEU A 68 5.34 -8.43 -5.41
CA LEU A 68 5.02 -7.08 -5.88
C LEU A 68 5.43 -6.89 -7.35
N PHE A 69 6.57 -7.47 -7.75
CA PHE A 69 7.03 -7.46 -9.13
C PHE A 69 6.08 -8.22 -10.05
N VAL A 70 5.65 -9.43 -9.67
CA VAL A 70 4.67 -10.20 -10.44
C VAL A 70 3.34 -9.48 -10.51
N PHE A 71 2.89 -8.88 -9.39
CA PHE A 71 1.68 -8.08 -9.35
C PHE A 71 1.76 -6.87 -10.28
N LEU A 72 2.90 -6.16 -10.30
CA LEU A 72 3.14 -5.05 -11.22
C LEU A 72 3.07 -5.49 -12.68
N VAL A 73 3.76 -6.58 -13.04
CA VAL A 73 3.75 -7.11 -14.41
C VAL A 73 2.34 -7.51 -14.84
N ALA A 74 1.61 -8.22 -13.97
CA ALA A 74 0.22 -8.59 -14.22
C ALA A 74 -0.68 -7.35 -14.41
N GLY A 75 -0.48 -6.31 -13.59
CA GLY A 75 -1.20 -5.04 -13.69
C GLY A 75 -0.92 -4.31 -15.01
N VAL A 76 0.34 -4.28 -15.46
CA VAL A 76 0.72 -3.68 -16.75
C VAL A 76 0.07 -4.42 -17.91
N ILE A 77 0.15 -5.76 -17.93
CA ILE A 77 -0.46 -6.58 -18.99
C ILE A 77 -1.99 -6.41 -18.97
N GLY A 78 -2.61 -6.53 -17.80
CA GLY A 78 -4.06 -6.39 -17.64
C GLY A 78 -4.56 -5.01 -18.04
N GLY A 79 -3.86 -3.94 -17.67
CA GLY A 79 -4.18 -2.57 -18.06
C GLY A 79 -4.09 -2.35 -19.57
N PHE A 80 -3.05 -2.90 -20.22
CA PHE A 80 -2.92 -2.84 -21.68
C PHE A 80 -4.04 -3.59 -22.40
N VAL A 81 -4.36 -4.81 -21.97
CA VAL A 81 -5.43 -5.63 -22.56
C VAL A 81 -6.79 -4.95 -22.37
N ALA A 82 -7.09 -4.48 -21.17
CA ALA A 82 -8.33 -3.77 -20.87
C ALA A 82 -8.45 -2.48 -21.71
N GLY A 83 -7.37 -1.70 -21.84
CA GLY A 83 -7.33 -0.50 -22.67
C GLY A 83 -7.55 -0.79 -24.16
N TYR A 84 -6.95 -1.88 -24.68
CA TYR A 84 -7.16 -2.30 -26.06
C TYR A 84 -8.61 -2.77 -26.32
N CYS A 85 -9.17 -3.57 -25.41
CA CYS A 85 -10.58 -3.97 -25.47
C CYS A 85 -11.51 -2.75 -25.43
N TRP A 86 -11.24 -1.78 -24.55
CA TRP A 86 -12.01 -0.54 -24.48
C TRP A 86 -11.95 0.27 -25.78
N ARG A 87 -10.77 0.36 -26.40
CA ARG A 87 -10.59 1.02 -27.71
C ARG A 87 -11.37 0.30 -28.82
N SER A 88 -11.39 -1.02 -28.80
CA SER A 88 -12.15 -1.84 -29.76
C SER A 88 -13.66 -1.65 -29.61
N LEU A 89 -14.17 -1.72 -28.38
CA LEU A 89 -15.59 -1.52 -28.07
C LEU A 89 -16.05 -0.09 -28.39
N SER A 90 -15.21 0.92 -28.11
CA SER A 90 -15.54 2.32 -28.36
C SER A 90 -15.55 2.69 -29.86
N LYS A 91 -14.79 1.97 -30.71
CA LYS A 91 -14.81 2.20 -32.17
C LYS A 91 -16.11 1.73 -32.82
N LYS A 92 -16.71 0.64 -32.33
CA LYS A 92 -17.92 0.04 -32.91
C LYS A 92 -19.17 0.92 -32.78
N ASN A 93 -19.15 1.94 -31.93
CA ASN A 93 -20.25 2.89 -31.74
C ASN A 93 -20.20 4.10 -32.71
N GLN A 94 -19.19 4.23 -33.57
CA GLN A 94 -19.12 5.32 -34.56
C GLN A 94 -19.52 4.91 -35.97
N ASP A 95 -19.60 3.61 -36.26
CA ASP A 95 -19.87 3.09 -37.61
C ASP A 95 -21.36 2.79 -37.85
N GLY A 96 -22.25 3.08 -36.88
CA GLY A 96 -23.66 2.69 -36.90
C GLY A 96 -24.70 3.79 -37.16
N THR A 97 -24.30 5.05 -37.39
CA THR A 97 -25.23 6.17 -37.60
C THR A 97 -25.00 6.85 -38.96
N GLY A 98 -24.88 6.05 -40.02
CA GLY A 98 -24.55 6.54 -41.36
C GLY A 98 -25.32 5.92 -42.52
N ASP A 99 -26.30 5.04 -42.28
CA ASP A 99 -27.08 4.44 -43.38
C ASP A 99 -28.58 4.47 -43.08
N ASN A 100 -29.18 5.64 -43.27
CA ASN A 100 -30.60 5.75 -43.64
C ASN A 100 -30.82 7.05 -44.41
N LYS A 101 -30.40 7.03 -45.68
CA LYS A 101 -30.89 7.96 -46.71
C LYS A 101 -30.75 7.28 -48.07
N GLN A 102 -31.82 6.60 -48.48
CA GLN A 102 -32.35 6.65 -49.85
C GLN A 102 -33.79 6.17 -49.85
#